data_AF-A0A6I1VZL9-F1
#
_entry.id   AF-A0A6I1VZL9-F1
#
_cell.length_a   1.000
_cell.length_b   1.000
_cell.length_c   1.000
_cell.angle_alpha   90.00
_cell.angle_beta   90.00
_cell.angle_gamma   90.00
#
_symmetry.space_group_name_H-M   'P 1'
#
loop_
_entity.id
_entity.type
_entity.pdbx_description
1 polymer ?
#
loop_
_entity_poly.entity_id
_entity_poly.type
_entity_poly.pdbx_seq_one_letter_code
_entity_poly.pdbx_strand_id
1 'polypeptide(L)'
;MVTIGILLSPGFQMLCLSTSTIFEFANLLSGQSFYRVDLISEQGGLVPSSIGFSVETQAFKQRSYDTELVLGDNQLIEPTPALIPFLQDTLITSRRLASACTGSFLLAAAGLLDGRKATTHWFHAHTFREAFPKVKLEEDRIFTVDGKLWT
;
A
#
# COMPACT_ATOMS: atom_id res chain seq x y z
N MET A 1 14.46 -15.51 2.58
CA MET A 1 14.17 -14.41 1.65
C MET A 1 12.76 -13.91 1.94
N VAL A 2 12.64 -12.66 2.37
CA VAL A 2 11.39 -11.96 2.70
C VAL A 2 10.77 -11.44 1.41
N THR A 3 9.47 -11.66 1.22
CA THR A 3 8.77 -11.24 -0.01
C THR A 3 7.93 -9.99 0.22
N ILE A 4 8.08 -9.01 -0.66
CA ILE A 4 7.37 -7.73 -0.62
C ILE A 4 6.50 -7.62 -1.87
N GLY A 5 5.18 -7.55 -1.69
CA GLY A 5 4.23 -7.23 -2.75
C GLY A 5 3.93 -5.73 -2.72
N ILE A 6 4.13 -5.02 -3.83
CA ILE A 6 3.79 -3.59 -3.92
C ILE A 6 2.60 -3.44 -4.85
N LEU A 7 1.45 -3.09 -4.28
CA LEU A 7 0.20 -2.91 -5.00
C LEU A 7 0.16 -1.54 -5.67
N LEU A 8 0.07 -1.57 -7.00
CA LEU A 8 -0.09 -0.41 -7.87
C LEU A 8 -1.51 -0.34 -8.41
N SER A 9 -2.09 0.84 -8.32
CA SER A 9 -3.33 1.20 -8.99
C SER A 9 -3.05 2.25 -10.08
N PRO A 10 -3.90 2.39 -11.11
CA PRO A 10 -3.74 3.44 -12.11
C PRO A 10 -3.59 4.82 -11.48
N GLY A 11 -2.56 5.57 -11.87
CA GLY A 11 -2.26 6.88 -11.29
C GLY A 11 -1.45 6.84 -10.00
N PHE A 12 -0.91 5.67 -9.60
CA PHE A 12 -0.04 5.55 -8.44
C PHE A 12 1.08 6.60 -8.46
N GLN A 13 1.42 7.08 -7.26
CA GLN A 13 2.37 8.17 -7.12
C GLN A 13 3.82 7.64 -7.20
N MET A 14 4.60 8.17 -8.15
CA MET A 14 5.93 7.62 -8.44
C MET A 14 6.94 7.78 -7.29
N LEU A 15 6.85 8.85 -6.50
CA LEU A 15 7.71 9.01 -5.32
C LEU A 15 7.47 7.88 -4.32
N CYS A 16 6.22 7.44 -4.12
CA CYS A 16 5.89 6.29 -3.29
C CYS A 16 6.56 5.02 -3.81
N LEU A 17 6.47 4.75 -5.12
CA LEU A 17 7.15 3.59 -5.71
C LEU A 17 8.67 3.68 -5.57
N SER A 18 9.25 4.88 -5.68
CA SER A 18 10.70 5.09 -5.54
C SER A 18 11.23 4.67 -4.16
N THR A 19 10.38 4.68 -3.12
CA THR A 19 10.78 4.22 -1.77
C THR A 19 11.08 2.72 -1.72
N SER A 20 10.64 1.93 -2.70
CA SER A 20 10.97 0.50 -2.81
C SER A 20 12.47 0.23 -2.98
N THR A 21 13.24 1.22 -3.43
CA THR A 21 14.70 1.17 -3.54
C THR A 21 15.38 0.83 -2.21
N ILE A 22 14.75 1.09 -1.05
CA ILE A 22 15.32 0.68 0.24
C ILE A 22 15.57 -0.84 0.33
N PHE A 23 14.73 -1.66 -0.30
CA PHE A 23 14.88 -3.12 -0.30
C PHE A 23 16.05 -3.57 -1.20
N GLU A 24 16.23 -2.88 -2.34
CA GLU A 24 17.38 -3.06 -3.22
C GLU A 24 18.69 -2.72 -2.49
N PHE A 25 18.76 -1.54 -1.86
CA PHE A 25 19.95 -1.13 -1.11
C PHE A 25 20.23 -2.03 0.09
N ALA A 26 19.21 -2.52 0.78
CA ALA A 26 19.38 -3.48 1.87
C ALA A 26 20.03 -4.78 1.39
N ASN A 27 19.61 -5.30 0.22
CA ASN A 27 20.25 -6.46 -0.39
C ASN A 27 21.70 -6.16 -0.80
N LEU A 28 21.92 -5.02 -1.47
CA LEU A 28 23.23 -4.61 -1.96
C LEU A 28 24.25 -4.49 -0.83
N LEU A 29 23.88 -3.79 0.24
CA LEU A 29 24.77 -3.53 1.39
C LEU A 29 25.01 -4.77 2.25
N SER A 30 24.03 -5.67 2.33
CA SER A 30 24.19 -6.94 3.06
C SER A 30 24.93 -8.02 2.26
N GLY A 31 25.07 -7.85 0.94
CA GLY A 31 25.61 -8.88 0.05
C GLY A 31 24.72 -10.13 -0.06
N GLN A 32 23.45 -10.04 0.35
CA GLN A 32 22.50 -11.15 0.37
C GLN A 32 21.19 -10.76 -0.33
N SER A 33 20.57 -11.72 -1.03
CA SER A 33 19.21 -11.57 -1.56
C SER A 33 18.16 -11.76 -0.46
N PHE A 34 18.15 -10.87 0.53
CA PHE A 34 17.27 -10.96 1.69
C PHE A 34 15.83 -10.60 1.32
N TYR A 35 15.61 -9.55 0.53
CA TYR A 35 14.31 -9.10 0.05
C TYR A 35 14.08 -9.46 -1.43
N ARG A 36 12.85 -9.86 -1.77
CA ARG A 36 12.36 -9.90 -3.15
C ARG A 36 11.13 -9.01 -3.27
N VAL A 37 11.17 -8.05 -4.19
CA VAL A 37 10.07 -7.13 -4.47
C VAL A 37 9.35 -7.59 -5.73
N ASP A 38 8.04 -7.78 -5.63
CA ASP A 38 7.16 -8.10 -6.75
C ASP A 38 6.13 -6.95 -6.89
N LEU A 39 6.03 -6.34 -8.07
CA LEU A 39 5.02 -5.32 -8.35
C LEU A 39 3.73 -5.99 -8.79
N ILE A 40 2.63 -5.68 -8.11
CA ILE A 40 1.32 -6.27 -8.35
C ILE A 40 0.27 -5.21 -8.65
N SER A 41 -0.74 -5.57 -9.41
CA SER A 41 -1.94 -4.77 -9.64
C SER A 41 -3.14 -5.70 -9.75
N GLU A 42 -4.34 -5.12 -9.85
CA GLU A 42 -5.56 -5.90 -10.02
C GLU A 42 -5.44 -6.85 -11.25
N GLN A 43 -5.41 -6.35 -12.46
CA GLN A 43 -5.39 -7.25 -13.63
C GLN A 43 -3.98 -7.70 -14.06
N GLY A 44 -2.93 -7.16 -13.45
CA GLY A 44 -1.57 -7.28 -13.97
C GLY A 44 -1.37 -6.44 -15.24
N GLY A 45 -0.21 -6.60 -15.87
CA GLY A 45 0.15 -5.85 -17.07
C GLY A 45 0.61 -4.42 -16.76
N LEU A 46 0.47 -3.53 -17.74
CA LEU A 46 0.98 -2.16 -17.66
C LEU A 46 0.04 -1.26 -16.85
N VAL A 47 0.54 -0.70 -15.75
CA VAL A 47 -0.19 0.27 -14.92
C VAL A 47 0.41 1.66 -15.10
N PRO A 48 -0.39 2.67 -15.52
CA PRO A 48 0.11 4.03 -15.71
C PRO A 48 0.44 4.70 -14.37
N SER A 49 1.60 5.36 -14.30
CA SER A 49 2.04 6.15 -13.15
C SER A 49 1.51 7.58 -13.18
N SER A 50 1.65 8.29 -12.06
CA SER A 50 1.31 9.72 -11.94
C SER A 50 2.08 10.66 -12.87
N ILE A 51 3.14 10.19 -13.54
CA ILE A 51 4.03 11.02 -14.38
C ILE A 51 4.07 10.58 -15.85
N GLY A 52 3.13 9.72 -16.28
CA GLY A 52 2.84 9.50 -17.70
C GLY A 52 3.52 8.31 -18.37
N PHE A 53 4.35 7.52 -17.66
CA PHE A 53 4.80 6.20 -18.13
C PHE A 53 4.13 5.07 -17.36
N SER A 54 4.14 3.87 -17.93
CA SER A 54 3.57 2.67 -17.29
C SER A 54 4.63 1.73 -16.73
N VAL A 55 4.27 1.02 -15.67
CA VAL A 55 5.11 -0.01 -15.04
C VAL A 55 4.43 -1.37 -15.22
N GLU A 56 5.21 -2.39 -15.57
CA GLU A 56 4.70 -3.76 -15.70
C GLU A 56 4.49 -4.39 -14.33
N THR A 57 3.35 -5.07 -14.17
CA THR A 57 2.92 -5.69 -12.91
C THR A 57 2.39 -7.09 -13.15
N GLN A 58 2.36 -7.88 -12.08
CA GLN A 58 1.66 -9.15 -12.06
C GLN A 58 0.25 -8.95 -11.49
N ALA A 59 -0.72 -9.72 -11.97
CA ALA A 59 -2.05 -9.71 -11.34
C ALA A 59 -1.94 -10.11 -9.86
N PHE A 60 -2.79 -9.54 -9.01
CA PHE A 60 -3.05 -10.04 -7.67
C PHE A 60 -3.42 -11.53 -7.73
N LYS A 61 -2.45 -12.40 -7.44
CA LYS A 61 -2.59 -13.86 -7.41
C LYS A 61 -2.77 -14.32 -5.96
N GLN A 62 -3.12 -15.59 -5.76
CA GLN A 62 -3.12 -16.28 -4.46
C GLN A 62 -1.74 -16.39 -3.78
N ARG A 63 -0.74 -15.61 -4.19
CA ARG A 63 0.57 -15.62 -3.56
C ARG A 63 0.55 -14.64 -2.39
N SER A 64 0.66 -15.15 -1.18
CA SER A 64 0.87 -14.34 0.02
C SER A 64 2.28 -13.75 0.03
N TYR A 65 2.41 -12.51 0.49
CA TYR A 65 3.69 -11.86 0.73
C TYR A 65 3.97 -11.76 2.24
N ASP A 66 5.25 -11.65 2.64
CA ASP A 66 5.54 -11.29 4.03
C ASP A 66 5.06 -9.87 4.35
N THR A 67 5.15 -8.96 3.38
CA THR A 67 4.66 -7.59 3.50
C THR A 67 4.00 -7.17 2.20
N GLU A 68 2.78 -6.65 2.28
CA GLU A 68 2.10 -6.02 1.15
C GLU A 68 1.99 -4.52 1.39
N LEU A 69 2.43 -3.72 0.42
CA LEU A 69 2.45 -2.28 0.48
C LEU A 69 1.49 -1.70 -0.55
N VAL A 70 0.44 -1.03 -0.08
CA VAL A 70 -0.55 -0.33 -0.90
C VAL A 70 -0.07 1.09 -1.16
N LEU A 71 0.22 1.41 -2.43
CA LEU A 71 0.62 2.77 -2.78
C LEU A 71 -0.58 3.68 -2.98
N GLY A 72 -0.40 4.93 -2.59
CA GLY A 72 -1.35 6.00 -2.87
C GLY A 72 -1.23 6.56 -4.29
N ASP A 73 -2.25 7.31 -4.66
CA ASP A 73 -2.38 8.10 -5.89
C ASP A 73 -2.76 9.56 -5.55
N ASN A 74 -2.83 10.42 -6.56
CA ASN A 74 -3.14 11.86 -6.38
C ASN A 74 -4.64 12.20 -6.48
N GLN A 75 -5.48 11.23 -6.84
CA GLN A 75 -6.91 11.41 -7.14
C GLN A 75 -7.83 10.80 -6.08
N LEU A 76 -7.29 10.11 -5.08
CA LEU A 76 -8.05 9.38 -4.07
C LEU A 76 -9.02 8.38 -4.72
N ILE A 77 -8.48 7.51 -5.59
CA ILE A 77 -9.31 6.54 -6.29
C ILE A 77 -10.05 5.64 -5.29
N GLU A 78 -11.32 5.37 -5.58
CA GLU A 78 -12.11 4.41 -4.81
C GLU A 78 -11.67 2.97 -5.13
N PRO A 79 -11.65 2.06 -4.15
CA PRO A 79 -11.30 0.68 -4.39
C PRO A 79 -12.37 0.01 -5.27
N THR A 80 -11.93 -0.84 -6.19
CA THR A 80 -12.86 -1.70 -6.94
C THR A 80 -13.49 -2.74 -6.00
N PRO A 81 -14.65 -3.31 -6.38
CA PRO A 81 -15.26 -4.41 -5.62
C PRO A 81 -14.36 -5.64 -5.49
N ALA A 82 -13.39 -5.84 -6.40
CA ALA A 82 -12.43 -6.93 -6.33
C ALA A 82 -11.25 -6.62 -5.39
N LEU A 83 -10.86 -5.35 -5.25
CA LEU A 83 -9.76 -4.93 -4.40
C LEU A 83 -10.08 -5.07 -2.90
N ILE A 84 -11.32 -4.78 -2.49
CA ILE A 84 -11.75 -4.89 -1.09
C ILE A 84 -11.51 -6.29 -0.49
N PRO A 85 -12.06 -7.39 -1.07
CA PRO A 85 -11.84 -8.73 -0.52
C PRO A 85 -10.38 -9.16 -0.62
N PHE A 86 -9.64 -8.70 -1.63
CA PHE A 86 -8.19 -8.94 -1.72
C PHE A 86 -7.44 -8.34 -0.51
N LEU A 87 -7.67 -7.06 -0.19
CA LEU A 87 -7.02 -6.41 0.95
C LEU A 87 -7.41 -7.06 2.29
N GLN A 88 -8.66 -7.51 2.41
CA GLN A 88 -9.14 -8.24 3.59
C GLN A 88 -8.42 -9.59 3.76
N ASP A 89 -8.26 -10.35 2.67
CA ASP A 89 -7.51 -11.61 2.68
C ASP A 89 -6.01 -11.38 2.99
N THR A 90 -5.41 -10.36 2.39
CA THR A 90 -4.04 -9.93 2.66
C THR A 90 -3.78 -9.67 4.15
N LEU A 91 -4.70 -9.03 4.87
CA LEU A 91 -4.51 -8.79 6.31
C LEU A 91 -4.41 -10.11 7.12
N ILE A 92 -5.09 -11.16 6.65
CA ILE A 92 -5.08 -12.48 7.25
C ILE A 92 -3.77 -13.21 6.91
N THR A 93 -3.42 -13.24 5.63
CA THR A 93 -2.34 -14.07 5.07
C THR A 93 -0.95 -13.45 5.23
N SER A 94 -0.84 -12.13 5.15
CA SER A 94 0.44 -11.41 5.24
C SER A 94 0.83 -11.13 6.68
N ARG A 95 2.14 -11.00 6.93
CA ARG A 95 2.66 -10.63 8.27
C ARG A 95 2.47 -9.14 8.53
N ARG A 96 2.52 -8.34 7.47
CA ARG A 96 2.30 -6.89 7.49
C ARG A 96 1.50 -6.47 6.26
N LEU A 97 0.47 -5.66 6.48
CA LEU A 97 -0.22 -4.90 5.45
C LEU A 97 0.07 -3.43 5.71
N ALA A 98 0.77 -2.79 4.78
CA ALA A 98 1.20 -1.42 4.87
C ALA A 98 0.51 -0.56 3.80
N SER A 99 0.35 0.73 4.07
CA SER A 99 0.05 1.73 3.06
C SER A 99 1.07 2.86 3.06
N ALA A 100 1.25 3.52 1.92
CA ALA A 100 2.01 4.75 1.82
C ALA A 100 1.14 5.88 1.27
N CYS A 101 1.31 7.09 1.81
CA CYS A 101 0.60 8.29 1.36
C CYS A 101 -0.94 8.10 1.44
N THR A 102 -1.64 8.32 0.34
CA THR A 102 -3.10 8.14 0.20
C THR A 102 -3.52 6.68 0.09
N GLY A 103 -2.59 5.72 0.06
CA GLY A 103 -2.93 4.29 0.07
C GLY A 103 -3.73 3.86 1.31
N SER A 104 -3.67 4.65 2.38
CA SER A 104 -4.50 4.44 3.58
C SER A 104 -6.00 4.61 3.29
N PHE A 105 -6.40 5.40 2.27
CA PHE A 105 -7.80 5.53 1.84
C PHE A 105 -8.35 4.19 1.35
N LEU A 106 -7.55 3.43 0.59
CA LEU A 106 -7.95 2.10 0.13
C LEU A 106 -8.10 1.11 1.30
N LEU A 107 -7.20 1.17 2.28
CA LEU A 107 -7.32 0.35 3.50
C LEU A 107 -8.55 0.73 4.34
N ALA A 108 -8.85 2.03 4.45
CA ALA A 108 -10.00 2.53 5.18
C ALA A 108 -11.32 2.16 4.48
N ALA A 109 -11.39 2.34 3.16
CA ALA A 109 -12.55 1.97 2.35
C ALA A 109 -12.81 0.46 2.35
N ALA A 110 -11.77 -0.37 2.51
CA ALA A 110 -11.91 -1.81 2.74
C ALA A 110 -12.36 -2.18 4.17
N GLY A 111 -12.57 -1.19 5.04
CA GLY A 111 -13.00 -1.36 6.44
C GLY A 111 -11.89 -1.81 7.39
N LEU A 112 -10.63 -1.85 6.93
CA LEU A 112 -9.52 -2.45 7.70
C LEU A 112 -9.02 -1.54 8.84
N LEU A 113 -9.28 -0.24 8.73
CA LEU A 113 -8.83 0.78 9.70
C LEU A 113 -9.91 1.17 10.71
N ASP A 114 -11.13 0.63 10.63
CA ASP A 114 -12.23 0.94 11.54
C ASP A 114 -11.84 0.67 13.01
N GLY A 115 -11.90 1.71 13.86
CA GLY A 115 -11.55 1.64 15.28
C GLY A 115 -10.06 1.56 15.61
N ARG A 116 -9.19 1.55 14.59
CA ARG A 116 -7.72 1.42 14.70
C ARG A 116 -7.03 2.77 14.59
N LYS A 117 -5.78 2.80 15.07
CA LYS A 117 -4.88 3.94 14.82
C LYS A 117 -4.37 3.88 13.39
N ALA A 118 -4.36 5.03 12.72
CA ALA A 118 -3.79 5.19 11.39
C ALA A 118 -3.29 6.63 11.20
N THR A 119 -2.42 6.83 10.23
CA THR A 119 -2.11 8.15 9.64
C THR A 119 -2.36 8.09 8.12
N THR A 120 -2.31 9.24 7.47
CA THR A 120 -2.46 9.37 6.02
C THR A 120 -1.60 10.53 5.53
N HIS A 121 -1.64 10.80 4.23
CA HIS A 121 -1.01 11.99 3.67
C HIS A 121 -1.58 13.27 4.30
N TRP A 122 -0.70 14.10 4.89
CA TRP A 122 -1.05 15.30 5.66
C TRP A 122 -2.05 16.22 4.94
N PHE A 123 -1.87 16.43 3.63
CA PHE A 123 -2.74 17.29 2.82
C PHE A 123 -4.19 16.78 2.77
N HIS A 124 -4.39 15.46 2.90
CA HIS A 124 -5.69 14.80 2.82
C HIS A 124 -6.22 14.37 4.20
N ALA A 125 -5.56 14.75 5.31
CA ALA A 125 -5.96 14.33 6.66
C ALA A 125 -7.40 14.74 7.02
N HIS A 126 -7.80 15.96 6.66
CA HIS A 126 -9.18 16.43 6.88
C HIS A 126 -10.19 15.60 6.09
N THR A 127 -9.97 15.44 4.79
CA THR A 127 -10.83 14.61 3.91
C THR A 127 -10.92 13.18 4.40
N PHE A 128 -9.81 12.60 4.86
CA PHE A 128 -9.79 11.25 5.41
C PHE A 128 -10.65 11.13 6.68
N ARG A 129 -10.54 12.11 7.59
CA ARG A 129 -11.33 12.13 8.83
C ARG A 129 -12.83 12.21 8.57
N GLU A 130 -13.24 12.99 7.58
CA GLU A 130 -14.65 13.12 7.19
C GLU A 130 -15.18 11.83 6.54
N ALA A 131 -14.40 11.21 5.65
CA ALA A 131 -14.78 9.98 4.96
C ALA A 131 -14.80 8.75 5.89
N PHE A 132 -13.86 8.68 6.85
CA PHE A 132 -13.66 7.51 7.71
C PHE A 132 -13.65 7.88 9.21
N PRO A 133 -14.78 8.35 9.77
CA PRO A 133 -14.85 8.88 11.13
C PRO A 133 -14.60 7.85 12.23
N LYS A 134 -14.64 6.55 11.90
CA LYS A 134 -14.32 5.46 12.83
C LYS A 134 -12.82 5.23 13.00
N VAL A 135 -11.99 5.74 12.10
CA VAL A 135 -10.54 5.61 12.17
C VAL A 135 -9.99 6.59 13.20
N LYS A 136 -9.12 6.13 14.10
CA LYS A 136 -8.43 6.99 15.07
C LYS A 136 -7.23 7.64 14.37
N LEU A 137 -7.50 8.65 13.56
CA LEU A 137 -6.49 9.34 12.75
C LEU A 137 -5.48 10.12 13.63
N GLU A 138 -4.20 9.79 13.52
CA GLU A 138 -3.06 10.52 14.11
C GLU A 138 -2.36 11.36 13.01
N GLU A 139 -2.88 12.56 12.72
CA GLU A 139 -2.44 13.38 11.56
C GLU A 139 -1.01 13.92 11.65
N ASP A 140 -0.44 14.00 12.86
CA ASP A 140 0.94 14.49 13.10
C ASP A 140 2.00 13.37 13.04
N ARG A 141 1.61 12.14 12.69
CA ARG A 141 2.52 10.99 12.60
C ARG A 141 2.99 10.76 11.17
N ILE A 142 4.30 10.51 11.03
CA ILE A 142 4.89 10.07 9.76
C ILE A 142 4.48 8.63 9.42
N PHE A 143 4.37 7.76 10.42
CA PHE A 143 3.80 6.43 10.28
C PHE A 143 3.20 5.97 11.63
N THR A 144 2.27 5.02 11.57
CA THR A 144 1.68 4.34 12.72
C THR A 144 1.72 2.82 12.52
N VAL A 145 1.69 2.08 13.64
CA VAL A 145 1.65 0.62 13.64
C VAL A 145 0.55 0.16 14.60
N ASP A 146 -0.46 -0.52 14.05
CA ASP A 146 -1.57 -1.13 14.79
C ASP A 146 -1.64 -2.63 14.44
N GLY A 147 -0.87 -3.43 15.18
CA GLY A 147 -0.71 -4.86 14.92
C GLY A 147 -0.05 -5.14 13.56
N LYS A 148 -0.79 -5.77 12.66
CA LYS A 148 -0.33 -6.07 11.29
C LYS A 148 -0.47 -4.88 10.33
N LEU A 149 -1.22 -3.83 10.70
CA LEU A 149 -1.50 -2.67 9.85
C LEU A 149 -0.51 -1.55 10.10
N TRP A 150 0.10 -1.08 9.02
CA TRP A 150 1.10 -0.01 9.02
C TRP A 150 0.61 1.06 8.06
N THR A 151 0.56 2.32 8.49
CA THR A 151 0.12 3.45 7.63
C THR A 151 1.06 4.61 7.82
#